data_AF-A0A7S2FRK3-F1
#
_entry.id   AF-A0A7S2FRK3-F1
#
_cell.length_a   1.000
_cell.length_b   1.000
_cell.length_c   1.000
_cell.angle_alpha   90.00
_cell.angle_beta   90.00
_cell.angle_gamma   90.00
#
_symmetry.space_group_name_H-M   'P 1'
#
loop_
_entity.id
_entity.type
_entity.pdbx_description
1 polymer ?
#
loop_
_entity_poly.entity_id
_entity_poly.type
_entity_poly.pdbx_seq_one_letter_code
_entity_poly.pdbx_strand_id
1 'polypeptide(L)'
;SSSMRSLMRDVAVVTILIAAFLHEATAQFSVDKAMAQISGRDVKQADKWALSQKSSFDASKAAIAKLTEHVERHPQDVSSYIKLGVELQKFSTRVRSNGMIQMDALRAYNQALKLGVEEKALATGQGSKLETLYHNMGVLHYSMGNTADALTSFDKLLATAESPKLRGEGLQYRGEVYTHAGKFALAMADYRAAVAVDTRNAGAWYRLVRLLKEHPTCEEDLTIKR
;
A
#
# COMPACT_ATOMS: atom_id res chain seq x y z
N SER A 1 17.08 24.77 -37.47
CA SER A 1 15.88 24.51 -36.67
C SER A 1 15.86 23.14 -35.96
N SER A 2 16.84 22.24 -36.22
CA SER A 2 17.00 20.94 -35.54
C SER A 2 17.75 21.03 -34.21
N SER A 3 18.81 21.86 -34.12
CA SER A 3 19.63 22.05 -32.92
C SER A 3 18.83 22.58 -31.71
N MET A 4 17.94 23.55 -31.92
CA MET A 4 17.14 24.14 -30.84
C MET A 4 16.09 23.18 -30.27
N ARG A 5 15.58 22.23 -31.08
CA ARG A 5 14.65 21.18 -30.62
C ARG A 5 15.35 20.06 -29.84
N SER A 6 16.60 19.74 -30.19
CA SER A 6 17.43 18.83 -29.41
C SER A 6 17.73 19.43 -28.04
N LEU A 7 18.17 20.68 -28.01
CA LEU A 7 18.52 21.39 -26.77
C LEU A 7 17.31 21.51 -25.81
N MET A 8 16.11 21.77 -26.34
CA MET A 8 14.89 21.79 -25.53
C MET A 8 14.49 20.40 -25.01
N ARG A 9 14.74 19.32 -25.77
CA ARG A 9 14.55 17.95 -25.27
C ARG A 9 15.51 17.62 -24.14
N ASP A 10 16.77 17.99 -24.29
CA ASP A 10 17.80 17.71 -23.30
C ASP A 10 17.57 18.51 -22.00
N VAL A 11 17.16 19.77 -22.12
CA VAL A 11 16.74 20.59 -20.96
C VAL A 11 15.49 20.01 -20.29
N ALA A 12 14.50 19.56 -21.05
CA ALA A 12 13.31 18.92 -20.49
C ALA A 12 13.65 17.61 -19.75
N VAL A 13 14.53 16.78 -20.32
CA VAL A 13 15.00 15.53 -19.69
C VAL A 13 15.80 15.83 -18.42
N VAL A 14 16.70 16.81 -18.44
CA VAL A 14 17.47 17.22 -17.24
C VAL A 14 16.55 17.79 -16.16
N THR A 15 15.54 18.58 -16.53
CA THR A 15 14.54 19.12 -15.58
C THR A 15 13.68 18.00 -15.00
N ILE A 16 13.29 17.01 -15.81
CA ILE A 16 12.57 15.80 -15.39
C ILE A 16 13.41 14.95 -14.43
N LEU A 17 14.72 14.83 -14.67
CA LEU A 17 15.64 14.08 -13.81
C LEU A 17 15.88 14.80 -12.47
N ILE A 18 16.03 16.13 -12.48
CA ILE A 18 16.17 16.95 -11.27
C ILE A 18 14.86 16.93 -10.46
N ALA A 19 13.72 17.01 -11.14
CA ALA A 19 12.38 16.87 -10.60
C ALA A 19 12.16 15.49 -9.93
N ALA A 20 12.59 14.41 -10.59
CA ALA A 20 12.54 13.06 -10.04
C ALA A 20 13.44 12.88 -8.81
N PHE A 21 14.53 13.65 -8.72
CA PHE A 21 15.46 13.62 -7.59
C PHE A 21 14.98 14.43 -6.37
N LEU A 22 14.10 15.42 -6.54
CA LEU A 22 13.70 16.37 -5.49
C LEU A 22 12.36 16.10 -4.78
N HIS A 23 11.68 14.98 -5.06
CA HIS A 23 10.48 14.56 -4.30
C HIS A 23 9.33 15.59 -4.20
N GLU A 24 9.28 16.63 -5.05
CA GLU A 24 8.12 17.50 -5.09
C GLU A 24 7.02 16.87 -5.97
N ALA A 25 5.80 16.75 -5.46
CA ALA A 25 4.66 16.22 -6.23
C ALA A 25 4.35 17.02 -7.51
N THR A 26 4.80 18.28 -7.59
CA THR A 26 4.77 19.16 -8.77
C THR A 26 5.68 18.66 -9.89
N ALA A 27 6.78 18.01 -9.52
CA ALA A 27 7.76 17.44 -10.42
C ALA A 27 7.19 16.20 -11.11
N GLN A 28 6.56 15.27 -10.37
CA GLN A 28 5.90 14.09 -10.95
C GLN A 28 4.76 14.46 -11.91
N PHE A 29 3.98 15.50 -11.59
CA PHE A 29 2.93 16.03 -12.46
C PHE A 29 3.47 16.54 -13.81
N SER A 30 4.60 17.25 -13.75
CA SER A 30 5.28 17.77 -14.93
C SER A 30 5.86 16.65 -15.78
N VAL A 31 6.35 15.57 -15.15
CA VAL A 31 6.80 14.35 -15.83
C VAL A 31 5.64 13.64 -16.52
N ASP A 32 4.52 13.42 -15.84
CA ASP A 32 3.39 12.70 -16.44
C ASP A 32 2.74 13.49 -17.60
N LYS A 33 2.67 14.82 -17.49
CA LYS A 33 2.25 15.71 -18.58
C LYS A 33 3.21 15.64 -19.77
N ALA A 34 4.52 15.67 -19.52
CA ALA A 34 5.53 15.53 -20.56
C ALA A 34 5.45 14.16 -21.25
N MET A 35 5.27 13.07 -20.50
CA MET A 35 5.09 11.72 -21.03
C MET A 35 3.83 11.58 -21.89
N ALA A 36 2.72 12.21 -21.49
CA ALA A 36 1.50 12.22 -22.28
C ALA A 36 1.69 12.96 -23.62
N GLN A 37 2.38 14.10 -23.62
CA GLN A 37 2.73 14.86 -24.82
C GLN A 37 3.70 14.09 -25.74
N ILE A 38 4.69 13.38 -25.17
CA ILE A 38 5.63 12.54 -25.93
C ILE A 38 4.93 11.33 -26.56
N SER A 39 3.95 10.74 -25.88
CA SER A 39 3.20 9.57 -26.36
C SER A 39 2.15 9.86 -27.45
N GLY A 40 2.00 11.13 -27.87
CA GLY A 40 1.02 11.52 -28.88
C GLY A 40 -0.44 11.47 -28.43
N ARG A 41 -0.70 11.37 -27.10
CA ARG A 41 -2.05 11.56 -26.57
C ARG A 41 -2.49 13.00 -26.80
N ASP A 42 -3.76 13.19 -27.15
CA ASP A 42 -4.37 14.51 -27.30
C ASP A 42 -4.04 15.39 -26.09
N VAL A 43 -3.31 16.47 -26.34
CA VAL A 43 -2.78 17.39 -25.32
C VAL A 43 -3.90 17.92 -24.42
N LYS A 44 -5.12 18.09 -24.95
CA LYS A 44 -6.29 18.50 -24.16
C LYS A 44 -6.74 17.43 -23.18
N GLN A 45 -6.68 16.16 -23.56
CA GLN A 45 -6.99 15.04 -22.67
C GLN A 45 -5.90 14.87 -21.61
N ALA A 46 -4.63 15.09 -21.98
CA ALA A 46 -3.50 15.09 -21.05
C ALA A 46 -3.64 16.21 -19.99
N ASP A 47 -3.99 17.43 -20.41
CA ASP A 47 -4.21 18.55 -19.48
C ASP A 47 -5.41 18.32 -18.55
N LYS A 48 -6.53 17.78 -19.09
CA LYS A 48 -7.70 17.42 -18.27
C LYS A 48 -7.37 16.32 -17.27
N TRP A 49 -6.64 15.30 -17.70
CA TRP A 49 -6.19 14.21 -16.84
C TRP A 49 -5.28 14.74 -15.73
N ALA A 50 -4.29 15.57 -16.07
CA ALA A 50 -3.39 16.19 -15.13
C ALA A 50 -4.19 17.01 -14.10
N LEU A 51 -5.03 17.96 -14.52
CA LEU A 51 -5.89 18.73 -13.61
C LEU A 51 -6.72 17.85 -12.65
N SER A 52 -7.23 16.71 -13.12
CA SER A 52 -7.95 15.76 -12.27
C SER A 52 -7.05 15.13 -11.19
N GLN A 53 -5.80 14.79 -11.53
CA GLN A 53 -4.83 14.24 -10.58
C GLN A 53 -4.44 15.29 -9.52
N LYS A 54 -4.23 16.54 -9.95
CA LYS A 54 -3.96 17.67 -9.04
C LYS A 54 -5.12 17.90 -8.06
N SER A 55 -6.35 17.95 -8.57
CA SER A 55 -7.54 18.11 -7.73
C SER A 55 -7.67 16.96 -6.71
N SER A 56 -7.43 15.73 -7.13
CA SER A 56 -7.48 14.56 -6.24
C SER A 56 -6.33 14.55 -5.21
N PHE A 57 -5.16 15.09 -5.57
CA PHE A 57 -4.02 15.28 -4.66
C PHE A 57 -4.30 16.35 -3.59
N ASP A 58 -4.87 17.48 -3.98
CA ASP A 58 -5.26 18.56 -3.07
C ASP A 58 -6.38 18.12 -2.12
N ALA A 59 -7.34 17.33 -2.61
CA ALA A 59 -8.36 16.71 -1.77
C ALA A 59 -7.77 15.79 -0.69
N SER A 60 -6.75 14.99 -1.04
CA SER A 60 -6.09 14.10 -0.07
C SER A 60 -5.36 14.89 1.02
N LYS A 61 -4.64 15.96 0.65
CA LYS A 61 -3.98 16.86 1.63
C LYS A 61 -4.99 17.55 2.56
N ALA A 62 -6.10 18.04 2.01
CA ALA A 62 -7.16 18.67 2.80
C ALA A 62 -7.81 17.67 3.77
N ALA A 63 -8.03 16.43 3.33
CA ALA A 63 -8.56 15.36 4.18
C ALA A 63 -7.60 15.02 5.34
N ILE A 64 -6.29 14.90 5.06
CA ILE A 64 -5.26 14.68 6.09
C ILE A 64 -5.25 15.84 7.08
N ALA A 65 -5.19 17.09 6.61
CA ALA A 65 -5.17 18.26 7.50
C ALA A 65 -6.39 18.32 8.43
N LYS A 66 -7.58 18.06 7.88
CA LYS A 66 -8.83 18.01 8.67
C LYS A 66 -8.81 16.88 9.70
N LEU A 67 -8.31 15.71 9.34
CA LEU A 67 -8.21 14.57 10.26
C LEU A 67 -7.15 14.80 11.35
N THR A 68 -6.03 15.43 11.01
CA THR A 68 -4.99 15.84 11.98
C THR A 68 -5.57 16.81 13.00
N GLU A 69 -6.24 17.88 12.56
CA GLU A 69 -6.89 18.83 13.46
C GLU A 69 -7.96 18.15 14.33
N HIS A 70 -8.71 17.20 13.76
CA HIS A 70 -9.72 16.46 14.50
C HIS A 70 -9.12 15.59 15.60
N VAL A 71 -8.01 14.86 15.34
CA VAL A 71 -7.37 14.03 16.37
C VAL A 71 -6.68 14.87 17.44
N GLU A 72 -6.24 16.09 17.12
CA GLU A 72 -5.72 17.05 18.11
C GLU A 72 -6.84 17.56 19.04
N ARG A 73 -8.01 17.88 18.48
CA ARG A 73 -9.19 18.31 19.26
C ARG A 73 -9.86 17.15 20.02
N HIS A 74 -9.73 15.93 19.51
CA HIS A 74 -10.37 14.73 20.04
C HIS A 74 -9.37 13.57 20.20
N PRO A 75 -8.38 13.68 21.12
CA PRO A 75 -7.26 12.74 21.23
C PRO A 75 -7.65 11.33 21.69
N GLN A 76 -8.90 11.11 22.10
CA GLN A 76 -9.44 9.80 22.51
C GLN A 76 -10.26 9.13 21.41
N ASP A 77 -10.44 9.78 20.26
CA ASP A 77 -11.20 9.26 19.12
C ASP A 77 -10.36 8.30 18.27
N VAL A 78 -10.43 7.02 18.65
CA VAL A 78 -9.82 5.89 17.95
C VAL A 78 -10.16 5.87 16.45
N SER A 79 -11.41 6.16 16.09
CA SER A 79 -11.83 6.04 14.69
C SER A 79 -11.15 7.06 13.80
N SER A 80 -10.83 8.23 14.34
CA SER A 80 -10.17 9.31 13.59
C SER A 80 -8.70 9.01 13.35
N TYR A 81 -8.01 8.35 14.30
CA TYR A 81 -6.66 7.85 14.07
C TYR A 81 -6.59 6.76 12.98
N ILE A 82 -7.55 5.83 12.95
CA ILE A 82 -7.62 4.82 11.88
C ILE A 82 -7.81 5.50 10.51
N LYS A 83 -8.76 6.44 10.42
CA LYS A 83 -9.03 7.19 9.19
C LYS A 83 -7.80 8.00 8.75
N LEU A 84 -7.12 8.65 9.69
CA LEU A 84 -5.91 9.40 9.43
C LEU A 84 -4.80 8.50 8.87
N GLY A 85 -4.55 7.34 9.48
CA GLY A 85 -3.58 6.37 8.99
C GLY A 85 -3.90 5.87 7.57
N VAL A 86 -5.18 5.59 7.29
CA VAL A 86 -5.65 5.15 5.96
C VAL A 86 -5.38 6.24 4.90
N GLU A 87 -5.75 7.48 5.19
CA GLU A 87 -5.54 8.58 4.24
C GLU A 87 -4.05 8.90 4.04
N LEU A 88 -3.24 8.84 5.09
CA LEU A 88 -1.79 8.99 5.00
C LEU A 88 -1.16 7.89 4.13
N GLN A 89 -1.60 6.63 4.27
CA GLN A 89 -1.11 5.52 3.46
C GLN A 89 -1.52 5.61 1.98
N LYS A 90 -2.78 6.00 1.69
CA LYS A 90 -3.20 6.30 0.31
C LYS A 90 -2.40 7.45 -0.29
N PHE A 91 -2.11 8.45 0.53
CA PHE A 91 -1.33 9.60 0.11
C PHE A 91 0.12 9.21 -0.15
N SER A 92 0.74 8.40 0.71
CA SER A 92 2.12 7.94 0.57
C SER A 92 2.33 7.16 -0.74
N THR A 93 1.39 6.27 -1.10
CA THR A 93 1.45 5.52 -2.36
C THR A 93 1.31 6.43 -3.58
N ARG A 94 0.45 7.45 -3.50
CA ARG A 94 0.26 8.44 -4.57
C ARG A 94 1.51 9.28 -4.83
N VAL A 95 2.21 9.71 -3.77
CA VAL A 95 3.44 10.50 -3.91
C VAL A 95 4.70 9.65 -4.02
N ARG A 96 4.58 8.32 -3.99
CA ARG A 96 5.70 7.36 -3.94
C ARG A 96 6.71 7.71 -2.84
N SER A 97 6.22 8.10 -1.67
CA SER A 97 7.04 8.45 -0.51
C SER A 97 7.00 7.31 0.50
N ASN A 98 8.18 6.81 0.88
CA ASN A 98 8.33 5.64 1.74
C ASN A 98 8.91 5.97 3.13
N GLY A 99 9.09 7.25 3.44
CA GLY A 99 9.71 7.69 4.69
C GLY A 99 8.68 8.28 5.66
N MET A 100 8.66 9.60 5.73
CA MET A 100 7.95 10.33 6.77
C MET A 100 6.43 10.05 6.83
N ILE A 101 5.76 10.01 5.67
CA ILE A 101 4.31 9.81 5.59
C ILE A 101 3.92 8.39 6.05
N GLN A 102 4.75 7.39 5.75
CA GLN A 102 4.54 6.02 6.22
C GLN A 102 4.72 5.92 7.74
N MET A 103 5.73 6.61 8.29
CA MET A 103 5.92 6.73 9.73
C MET A 103 4.74 7.43 10.43
N ASP A 104 4.19 8.48 9.84
CA ASP A 104 3.02 9.18 10.38
C ASP A 104 1.78 8.29 10.37
N ALA A 105 1.59 7.50 9.30
CA ALA A 105 0.52 6.51 9.23
C ALA A 105 0.66 5.44 10.32
N LEU A 106 1.86 4.89 10.52
CA LEU A 106 2.14 3.95 11.62
C LEU A 106 1.88 4.59 12.99
N ARG A 107 2.28 5.85 13.19
CA ARG A 107 2.03 6.57 14.45
C ARG A 107 0.54 6.68 14.73
N ALA A 108 -0.27 6.99 13.71
CA ALA A 108 -1.71 7.04 13.83
C ALA A 108 -2.31 5.67 14.20
N TYR A 109 -1.91 4.59 13.53
CA TYR A 109 -2.38 3.23 13.86
C TYR A 109 -1.97 2.78 15.26
N ASN A 110 -0.73 3.03 15.67
CA ASN A 110 -0.24 2.71 17.01
C ASN A 110 -0.98 3.51 18.09
N GLN A 111 -1.34 4.76 17.82
CA GLN A 111 -2.18 5.54 18.72
C GLN A 111 -3.59 4.95 18.85
N ALA A 112 -4.19 4.47 17.76
CA ALA A 112 -5.47 3.76 17.81
C ALA A 112 -5.39 2.47 18.66
N LEU A 113 -4.30 1.70 18.54
CA LEU A 113 -4.03 0.54 19.38
C LEU A 113 -3.90 0.92 20.86
N LYS A 114 -3.10 1.95 21.17
CA LYS A 114 -2.91 2.46 22.53
C LYS A 114 -4.21 2.91 23.20
N LEU A 115 -5.14 3.44 22.42
CA LEU A 115 -6.46 3.89 22.86
C LEU A 115 -7.50 2.77 22.96
N GLY A 116 -7.08 1.51 22.84
CA GLY A 116 -7.92 0.33 23.08
C GLY A 116 -8.85 -0.01 21.92
N VAL A 117 -8.43 0.16 20.66
CA VAL A 117 -9.24 -0.26 19.50
C VAL A 117 -9.64 -1.74 19.56
N GLU A 118 -8.78 -2.60 20.12
CA GLU A 118 -9.04 -4.04 20.30
C GLU A 118 -10.24 -4.27 21.24
N GLU A 119 -10.21 -3.66 22.43
CA GLU A 119 -11.30 -3.73 23.41
C GLU A 119 -12.59 -3.11 22.87
N LYS A 120 -12.49 -1.94 22.23
CA LYS A 120 -13.66 -1.28 21.62
C LYS A 120 -14.27 -2.11 20.51
N ALA A 121 -13.47 -2.76 19.67
CA ALA A 121 -13.96 -3.62 18.60
C ALA A 121 -14.71 -4.83 19.17
N LEU A 122 -14.17 -5.45 20.24
CA LEU A 122 -14.83 -6.55 20.93
C LEU A 122 -16.15 -6.12 21.59
N ALA A 123 -16.17 -4.97 22.26
CA ALA A 123 -17.36 -4.47 22.96
C ALA A 123 -18.48 -4.02 22.01
N THR A 124 -18.13 -3.51 20.82
CA THR A 124 -19.10 -2.93 19.87
C THR A 124 -19.43 -3.83 18.69
N GLY A 125 -18.79 -5.00 18.59
CA GLY A 125 -18.86 -5.86 17.40
C GLY A 125 -18.25 -5.22 16.15
N GLN A 126 -17.44 -4.17 16.29
CA GLN A 126 -16.79 -3.47 15.15
C GLN A 126 -15.48 -4.15 14.74
N GLY A 127 -15.49 -5.47 14.57
CA GLY A 127 -14.35 -6.26 14.12
C GLY A 127 -13.75 -5.75 12.80
N SER A 128 -14.59 -5.29 11.88
CA SER A 128 -14.17 -4.80 10.55
C SER A 128 -13.17 -3.63 10.58
N LYS A 129 -13.24 -2.75 11.58
CA LYS A 129 -12.27 -1.65 11.73
C LYS A 129 -10.93 -2.15 12.24
N LEU A 130 -10.95 -3.13 13.16
CA LEU A 130 -9.77 -3.75 13.71
C LEU A 130 -9.03 -4.56 12.63
N GLU A 131 -9.77 -5.35 11.86
CA GLU A 131 -9.23 -6.09 10.71
C GLU A 131 -8.61 -5.12 9.69
N THR A 132 -9.30 -4.02 9.34
CA THR A 132 -8.77 -3.00 8.42
C THR A 132 -7.47 -2.38 8.94
N LEU A 133 -7.38 -2.11 10.24
CA LEU A 133 -6.17 -1.58 10.87
C LEU A 133 -5.00 -2.56 10.74
N TYR A 134 -5.19 -3.83 11.10
CA TYR A 134 -4.12 -4.83 11.01
C TYR A 134 -3.69 -5.11 9.56
N HIS A 135 -4.64 -5.19 8.63
CA HIS A 135 -4.34 -5.32 7.21
C HIS A 135 -3.44 -4.17 6.74
N ASN A 136 -3.82 -2.93 7.06
CA ASN A 136 -3.09 -1.75 6.60
C ASN A 136 -1.73 -1.61 7.27
N MET A 137 -1.61 -1.93 8.56
CA MET A 137 -0.31 -2.00 9.25
C MET A 137 0.60 -3.05 8.63
N GLY A 138 0.08 -4.24 8.30
CA GLY A 138 0.85 -5.30 7.65
C GLY A 138 1.40 -4.87 6.30
N VAL A 139 0.56 -4.27 5.46
CA VAL A 139 0.99 -3.71 4.17
C VAL A 139 2.03 -2.60 4.35
N LEU A 140 1.85 -1.75 5.34
CA LEU A 140 2.75 -0.63 5.61
C LEU A 140 4.13 -1.11 6.08
N HIS A 141 4.18 -2.00 7.07
CA HIS A 141 5.42 -2.62 7.53
C HIS A 141 6.12 -3.38 6.42
N TYR A 142 5.37 -4.12 5.60
CA TYR A 142 5.93 -4.82 4.44
C TYR A 142 6.56 -3.83 3.44
N SER A 143 5.88 -2.73 3.13
CA SER A 143 6.42 -1.70 2.22
C SER A 143 7.67 -0.98 2.76
N MET A 144 7.83 -0.96 4.09
CA MET A 144 9.01 -0.42 4.76
C MET A 144 10.14 -1.46 4.92
N GLY A 145 9.92 -2.72 4.55
CA GLY A 145 10.86 -3.82 4.74
C GLY A 145 10.86 -4.42 6.15
N ASN A 146 9.97 -3.98 7.04
CA ASN A 146 9.82 -4.50 8.40
C ASN A 146 9.11 -5.86 8.39
N THR A 147 9.84 -6.91 8.00
CA THR A 147 9.30 -8.26 7.79
C THR A 147 8.62 -8.82 9.04
N ALA A 148 9.22 -8.69 10.22
CA ALA A 148 8.68 -9.25 11.46
C ALA A 148 7.36 -8.58 11.90
N ASP A 149 7.30 -7.26 11.81
CA ASP A 149 6.10 -6.49 12.15
C ASP A 149 4.97 -6.72 11.15
N ALA A 150 5.32 -6.89 9.86
CA ALA A 150 4.37 -7.23 8.82
C ALA A 150 3.72 -8.60 9.08
N LEU A 151 4.53 -9.62 9.38
CA LEU A 151 4.04 -10.95 9.75
C LEU A 151 3.12 -10.88 10.97
N THR A 152 3.55 -10.19 12.04
CA THR A 152 2.75 -10.01 13.25
C THR A 152 1.40 -9.36 12.96
N SER A 153 1.39 -8.33 12.10
CA SER A 153 0.15 -7.65 11.71
C SER A 153 -0.77 -8.55 10.91
N PHE A 154 -0.24 -9.35 9.97
CA PHE A 154 -1.05 -10.30 9.21
C PHE A 154 -1.52 -11.48 10.06
N ASP A 155 -0.75 -11.93 11.05
CA ASP A 155 -1.18 -12.96 12.01
C ASP A 155 -2.36 -12.46 12.85
N LYS A 156 -2.30 -11.22 13.34
CA LYS A 156 -3.42 -10.58 14.03
C LYS A 156 -4.64 -10.43 13.12
N LEU A 157 -4.45 -10.00 11.88
CA LEU A 157 -5.54 -9.93 10.89
C LEU A 157 -6.20 -11.30 10.71
N LEU A 158 -5.42 -12.37 10.52
CA LEU A 158 -5.96 -13.71 10.27
C LEU A 158 -6.68 -14.29 11.49
N ALA A 159 -6.25 -13.92 12.71
CA ALA A 159 -6.93 -14.29 13.94
C ALA A 159 -8.28 -13.58 14.12
N THR A 160 -8.42 -12.36 13.61
CA THR A 160 -9.68 -11.57 13.73
C THR A 160 -10.57 -11.63 12.50
N ALA A 161 -10.05 -12.03 11.33
CA ALA A 161 -10.77 -11.96 10.06
C ALA A 161 -11.98 -12.88 10.03
N GLU A 162 -13.18 -12.32 9.92
CA GLU A 162 -14.44 -13.07 9.75
C GLU A 162 -14.77 -13.32 8.27
N SER A 163 -14.43 -12.38 7.39
CA SER A 163 -14.70 -12.47 5.95
C SER A 163 -13.72 -13.40 5.23
N PRO A 164 -14.18 -14.39 4.44
CA PRO A 164 -13.31 -15.24 3.63
C PRO A 164 -12.43 -14.45 2.66
N LYS A 165 -12.98 -13.38 2.08
CA LYS A 165 -12.25 -12.50 1.17
C LYS A 165 -11.08 -11.83 1.87
N LEU A 166 -11.33 -11.23 3.05
CA LEU A 166 -10.30 -10.55 3.81
C LEU A 166 -9.25 -11.51 4.36
N ARG A 167 -9.69 -12.70 4.79
CA ARG A 167 -8.77 -13.79 5.17
C ARG A 167 -7.88 -14.22 3.99
N GLY A 168 -8.46 -14.34 2.80
CA GLY A 168 -7.72 -14.63 1.57
C GLY A 168 -6.70 -13.55 1.23
N GLU A 169 -7.07 -12.27 1.33
CA GLU A 169 -6.15 -11.14 1.16
C GLU A 169 -5.02 -11.15 2.20
N GLY A 170 -5.33 -11.39 3.48
CA GLY A 170 -4.33 -11.51 4.56
C GLY A 170 -3.32 -12.64 4.33
N LEU A 171 -3.81 -13.82 3.94
CA LEU A 171 -2.95 -14.97 3.60
C LEU A 171 -2.07 -14.65 2.38
N GLN A 172 -2.63 -14.00 1.35
CA GLN A 172 -1.86 -13.58 0.18
C GLN A 172 -0.71 -12.63 0.58
N TYR A 173 -0.98 -11.60 1.39
CA TYR A 173 0.08 -10.66 1.78
C TYR A 173 1.10 -11.30 2.74
N ARG A 174 0.68 -12.16 3.67
CA ARG A 174 1.64 -12.89 4.53
C ARG A 174 2.55 -13.80 3.70
N GLY A 175 1.99 -14.49 2.69
CA GLY A 175 2.75 -15.25 1.72
C GLY A 175 3.74 -14.39 0.93
N GLU A 176 3.37 -13.14 0.61
CA GLU A 176 4.26 -12.19 -0.05
C GLU A 176 5.42 -11.76 0.84
N VAL A 177 5.16 -11.51 2.13
CA VAL A 177 6.20 -11.24 3.13
C VAL A 177 7.15 -12.44 3.26
N TYR A 178 6.63 -13.67 3.31
CA TYR A 178 7.47 -14.88 3.32
C TYR A 178 8.29 -15.06 2.05
N THR A 179 7.74 -14.70 0.89
CA THR A 179 8.45 -14.74 -0.39
C THR A 179 9.64 -13.80 -0.37
N HIS A 180 9.46 -12.57 0.14
CA HIS A 180 10.55 -11.60 0.30
C HIS A 180 11.60 -12.04 1.32
N ALA A 181 11.19 -12.78 2.34
CA ALA A 181 12.09 -13.38 3.33
C ALA A 181 12.77 -14.67 2.85
N GLY A 182 12.55 -15.11 1.60
CA GLY A 182 13.10 -16.37 1.06
C GLY A 182 12.49 -17.65 1.62
N LYS A 183 11.38 -17.55 2.37
CA LYS A 183 10.68 -18.68 3.00
C LYS A 183 9.62 -19.25 2.07
N PHE A 184 10.04 -19.78 0.92
CA PHE A 184 9.14 -20.17 -0.18
C PHE A 184 8.12 -21.25 0.20
N ALA A 185 8.49 -22.24 1.00
CA ALA A 185 7.55 -23.28 1.45
C ALA A 185 6.37 -22.68 2.26
N LEU A 186 6.66 -21.75 3.18
CA LEU A 186 5.62 -21.04 3.95
C LEU A 186 4.78 -20.14 3.04
N ALA A 187 5.42 -19.43 2.10
CA ALA A 187 4.71 -18.61 1.14
C ALA A 187 3.73 -19.42 0.28
N MET A 188 4.15 -20.58 -0.23
CA MET A 188 3.30 -21.47 -1.02
C MET A 188 2.13 -22.03 -0.21
N ALA A 189 2.36 -22.39 1.06
CA ALA A 189 1.30 -22.83 1.96
C ALA A 189 0.24 -21.72 2.16
N ASP A 190 0.68 -20.48 2.40
CA ASP A 190 -0.21 -19.34 2.54
C ASP A 190 -0.97 -19.00 1.25
N TYR A 191 -0.31 -19.03 0.08
CA TYR A 191 -1.02 -18.79 -1.18
C TYR A 191 -2.05 -19.89 -1.50
N ARG A 192 -1.75 -21.16 -1.20
CA ARG A 192 -2.70 -22.26 -1.34
C ARG A 192 -3.90 -22.06 -0.41
N ALA A 193 -3.64 -21.70 0.84
CA ALA A 193 -4.70 -21.39 1.80
C ALA A 193 -5.55 -20.20 1.34
N ALA A 194 -4.91 -19.14 0.79
CA ALA A 194 -5.61 -17.96 0.27
C ALA A 194 -6.57 -18.33 -0.87
N VAL A 195 -6.12 -19.15 -1.83
CA VAL A 195 -6.93 -19.66 -2.94
C VAL A 195 -8.07 -20.56 -2.46
N ALA A 196 -7.84 -21.35 -1.40
CA ALA A 196 -8.86 -22.24 -0.85
C ALA A 196 -10.00 -21.46 -0.15
N VAL A 197 -9.68 -20.35 0.53
CA VAL A 197 -10.69 -19.51 1.21
C VAL A 197 -11.35 -18.49 0.29
N ASP A 198 -10.63 -18.01 -0.73
CA ASP A 198 -11.14 -17.13 -1.78
C ASP A 198 -10.61 -17.57 -3.14
N THR A 199 -11.42 -18.35 -3.84
CA THR A 199 -11.09 -18.91 -5.17
C THR A 199 -10.92 -17.83 -6.24
N ARG A 200 -11.38 -16.60 -6.00
CA ARG A 200 -11.26 -15.44 -6.90
C ARG A 200 -10.05 -14.58 -6.59
N ASN A 201 -9.21 -14.96 -5.62
CA ASN A 201 -7.98 -14.25 -5.31
C ASN A 201 -6.91 -14.49 -6.41
N ALA A 202 -6.99 -13.69 -7.48
CA ALA A 202 -6.07 -13.77 -8.61
C ALA A 202 -4.61 -13.48 -8.22
N GLY A 203 -4.39 -12.63 -7.21
CA GLY A 203 -3.06 -12.33 -6.68
C GLY A 203 -2.39 -13.57 -6.09
N ALA A 204 -3.11 -14.32 -5.26
CA ALA A 204 -2.63 -15.55 -4.66
C ALA A 204 -2.36 -16.62 -5.73
N TRP A 205 -3.26 -16.79 -6.71
CA TRP A 205 -3.05 -17.69 -7.84
C TRP A 205 -1.78 -17.37 -8.61
N TYR A 206 -1.60 -16.10 -9.00
CA TYR A 206 -0.44 -15.65 -9.74
C TYR A 206 0.86 -15.93 -8.97
N ARG A 207 0.91 -15.59 -7.68
CA ARG A 207 2.09 -15.78 -6.83
C ARG A 207 2.40 -17.25 -6.58
N LEU A 208 1.39 -18.08 -6.37
CA LEU A 208 1.53 -19.53 -6.21
C LEU A 208 2.10 -20.18 -7.47
N VAL A 209 1.51 -19.90 -8.64
CA VAL A 209 1.96 -20.46 -9.93
C VAL A 209 3.38 -20.01 -10.24
N ARG A 210 3.73 -18.75 -9.93
CA ARG A 210 5.10 -18.25 -10.10
C ARG A 210 6.09 -19.03 -9.23
N LEU A 211 5.79 -19.19 -7.93
CA LEU A 211 6.68 -19.93 -7.02
C LEU A 211 6.80 -21.41 -7.40
N LEU A 212 5.73 -22.06 -7.85
CA LEU A 212 5.79 -23.46 -8.32
C LEU A 212 6.73 -23.63 -9.51
N LYS A 213 6.81 -22.64 -10.39
CA LYS A 213 7.73 -22.65 -11.54
C LYS A 213 9.17 -22.37 -11.12
N GLU A 214 9.38 -21.42 -10.22
CA GLU A 214 10.72 -20.98 -9.78
C GLU A 214 11.35 -21.95 -8.78
N HIS A 215 10.53 -22.63 -7.96
CA HIS A 215 10.96 -23.48 -6.85
C HIS A 215 10.15 -24.80 -6.77
N PRO A 216 10.26 -25.68 -7.78
CA PRO A 216 9.47 -26.91 -7.85
C PRO A 216 9.73 -27.87 -6.69
N THR A 217 10.94 -27.88 -6.11
CA THR A 217 11.31 -28.76 -5.00
C THR A 217 10.66 -28.39 -3.66
N CYS A 218 10.19 -27.15 -3.49
CA CYS A 218 9.47 -26.73 -2.28
C CYS A 218 8.07 -27.37 -2.15
N GLU A 219 7.61 -28.09 -3.18
CA GLU A 219 6.38 -28.86 -3.16
C GLU A 219 6.48 -30.13 -2.29
N GLU A 220 7.66 -30.75 -2.23
CA GLU A 220 7.91 -32.01 -1.52
C GLU A 220 8.05 -31.81 0.01
N ASP A 221 8.59 -30.68 0.44
CA ASP A 221 8.82 -30.40 1.87
C ASP A 221 7.51 -30.26 2.69
N LEU A 222 6.39 -29.94 2.03
CA LEU A 222 5.07 -29.83 2.67
C LEU A 222 4.31 -31.16 2.72
N THR A 223 4.60 -32.10 1.81
CA THR A 223 3.98 -33.43 1.80
C THR A 223 4.68 -34.40 2.74
N ILE A 224 5.98 -34.23 3.00
CA ILE A 224 6.75 -35.10 3.92
C ILE A 224 6.46 -34.81 5.41
N LYS A 225 5.89 -33.65 5.75
CA LYS A 225 5.61 -33.23 7.15
C LYS A 225 4.17 -33.45 7.63
N ARG A 226 3.33 -34.17 6.88
CA ARG A 226 2.00 -34.63 7.33
C ARG A 226 2.02 -36.10 7.69
#